data_AF-A0A3B0V349-F1
#
_entry.id   AF-A0A3B0V349-F1
#
_cell.length_a   1.000
_cell.length_b   1.000
_cell.length_c   1.000
_cell.angle_alpha   90.00
_cell.angle_beta   90.00
_cell.angle_gamma   90.00
#
_symmetry.space_group_name_H-M   'P 1'
#
loop_
_entity.id
_entity.type
_entity.pdbx_description
1 polymer ?
#
loop_
_entity_poly.entity_id
_entity_poly.type
_entity_poly.pdbx_seq_one_letter_code
_entity_poly.pdbx_strand_id
1 'polypeptide(L)'
;MKIQKQIKRTLSEPRSISYLKDLLANKIFSSRVELAKEVCGKFKFYNPKGQPQISSCTKALRNLDAAGHIKLPISTRKATVKKSLQRLNAPVPIPKDVPTIVNDIQDLELKLVQSSDEIKLWNELMITEHPLGSGFFVGRQLRYLINSSHGYLGGIGFAACALGLSDRERIFM
;
A
#
# COMPACT_ATOMS: atom_id res chain seq x y z
N MET A 1 -10.69 4.62 -25.99
CA MET A 1 -9.29 4.15 -26.14
C MET A 1 -9.20 2.70 -25.66
N LYS A 2 -8.52 1.81 -26.41
CA LYS A 2 -8.37 0.39 -26.03
C LYS A 2 -7.46 0.27 -24.80
N ILE A 3 -7.90 -0.45 -23.77
CA ILE A 3 -7.15 -0.69 -22.54
C ILE A 3 -6.02 -1.68 -22.84
N GLN A 4 -4.76 -1.25 -22.80
CA GLN A 4 -3.64 -2.15 -23.05
C GLN A 4 -3.17 -2.82 -21.75
N LYS A 5 -3.80 -3.94 -21.36
CA LYS A 5 -3.36 -4.75 -20.20
C LYS A 5 -2.05 -5.53 -20.43
N GLN A 6 -1.43 -5.38 -21.61
CA GLN A 6 -0.35 -6.25 -22.10
C GLN A 6 1.03 -5.59 -22.15
N ILE A 7 1.25 -4.53 -21.37
CA ILE A 7 2.51 -3.76 -21.35
C ILE A 7 3.75 -4.66 -21.28
N LYS A 8 3.78 -5.64 -20.36
CA LYS A 8 4.91 -6.58 -20.24
C LYS A 8 5.12 -7.36 -21.54
N ARG A 9 4.05 -7.93 -22.10
CA ARG A 9 4.11 -8.73 -23.34
C ARG A 9 4.62 -7.89 -24.50
N THR A 10 4.02 -6.72 -24.72
CA THR A 10 4.40 -5.81 -25.81
C THR A 10 5.86 -5.37 -25.70
N LEU A 11 6.34 -5.03 -24.50
CA LEU A 11 7.73 -4.59 -24.33
C LEU A 11 8.75 -5.74 -24.42
N SER A 12 8.34 -6.99 -24.20
CA SER A 12 9.18 -8.17 -24.39
C SER A 12 9.31 -8.61 -25.86
N GLU A 13 8.55 -8.03 -26.79
CA GLU A 13 8.70 -8.33 -28.22
C GLU A 13 10.05 -7.81 -28.75
N PRO A 14 10.74 -8.54 -29.65
CA PRO A 14 12.06 -8.15 -30.15
C PRO A 14 12.11 -6.75 -30.77
N ARG A 15 11.05 -6.35 -31.49
CA ARG A 15 10.91 -5.02 -32.09
C ARG A 15 10.88 -3.92 -31.02
N SER A 16 10.14 -4.15 -29.94
CA SER A 16 10.04 -3.23 -28.82
C SER A 16 11.37 -3.11 -28.07
N ILE A 17 12.08 -4.23 -27.88
CA ILE A 17 13.41 -4.22 -27.26
C ILE A 17 14.41 -3.44 -28.13
N SER A 18 14.41 -3.63 -29.44
CA SER A 18 15.26 -2.86 -30.36
C SER A 18 14.99 -1.36 -30.23
N TYR A 19 13.71 -0.97 -30.28
CA TYR A 19 13.32 0.43 -30.09
C TYR A 19 13.80 0.99 -28.74
N LEU A 20 13.68 0.22 -27.66
CA LEU A 20 14.13 0.66 -26.34
C LEU A 20 15.65 0.84 -26.27
N LYS A 21 16.43 -0.03 -26.93
CA LYS A 21 17.89 0.11 -27.02
C LYS A 21 18.27 1.37 -27.78
N ASP A 22 17.65 1.60 -28.94
CA ASP A 22 17.89 2.80 -29.74
C ASP A 22 17.50 4.07 -28.97
N LEU A 23 16.36 4.03 -28.27
CA LEU A 23 15.89 5.15 -27.46
C LEU A 23 16.88 5.48 -26.33
N LEU A 24 17.39 4.47 -25.64
CA LEU A 24 18.36 4.65 -24.55
C LEU A 24 19.76 5.05 -25.03
N ALA A 25 20.12 4.73 -26.27
CA ALA A 25 21.37 5.14 -26.88
C ALA A 25 21.34 6.62 -27.34
N ASN A 26 20.19 7.08 -27.85
CA ASN A 26 20.08 8.40 -28.47
C ASN A 26 19.52 9.49 -27.54
N LYS A 27 18.89 9.12 -26.42
CA LYS A 27 18.26 10.09 -25.51
C LYS A 27 18.64 9.80 -24.06
N ILE A 28 19.12 10.83 -23.38
CA ILE A 28 19.37 10.78 -21.95
C ILE A 28 18.07 11.17 -21.23
N PHE A 29 17.67 10.37 -20.26
CA PHE A 29 16.50 10.64 -19.43
C PHE A 29 16.94 11.01 -18.02
N SER A 30 16.37 12.09 -17.48
CA SER A 30 16.64 12.55 -16.11
C SER A 30 16.15 11.56 -15.05
N SER A 31 15.13 10.74 -15.39
CA SER A 31 14.59 9.72 -14.51
C SER A 31 13.95 8.56 -15.27
N ARG A 32 13.84 7.40 -14.61
CA ARG A 32 13.10 6.23 -15.13
C ARG A 32 11.60 6.53 -15.34
N VAL A 33 11.05 7.54 -14.67
CA VAL A 33 9.66 8.00 -14.86
C VAL A 33 9.51 8.73 -16.19
N GLU A 34 10.49 9.56 -16.55
CA GLU A 34 10.51 10.26 -17.84
C GLU A 34 10.61 9.28 -19.00
N LEU A 35 11.53 8.30 -18.91
CA LEU A 35 11.60 7.18 -19.85
C LEU A 35 10.25 6.45 -19.97
N ALA A 36 9.61 6.13 -18.84
CA ALA A 36 8.33 5.44 -18.86
C ALA A 36 7.21 6.28 -19.51
N LYS A 37 7.22 7.61 -19.37
CA LYS A 37 6.27 8.50 -20.07
C LYS A 37 6.48 8.45 -21.58
N GLU A 38 7.72 8.56 -22.05
CA GLU A 38 8.08 8.45 -23.47
C GLU A 38 7.59 7.11 -24.06
N VAL A 39 7.90 6.01 -23.37
CA VAL A 39 7.49 4.66 -23.77
C VAL A 39 5.96 4.51 -23.76
N CYS A 40 5.28 5.02 -22.73
CA CYS A 40 3.81 5.01 -22.70
C CYS A 40 3.20 5.77 -23.88
N GLY A 41 3.78 6.92 -24.25
CA GLY A 41 3.36 7.69 -25.42
C GLY A 41 3.55 6.90 -26.72
N LYS A 42 4.75 6.34 -26.94
CA LYS A 42 5.08 5.57 -28.14
C LYS A 42 4.17 4.35 -28.34
N PHE A 43 3.97 3.56 -27.29
CA PHE A 43 3.22 2.29 -27.35
C PHE A 43 1.75 2.44 -26.97
N LYS A 44 1.28 3.67 -26.74
CA LYS A 44 -0.10 4.01 -26.35
C LYS A 44 -0.57 3.26 -25.09
N PHE A 45 0.29 3.17 -24.08
CA PHE A 45 -0.04 2.57 -22.79
C PHE A 45 -0.80 3.56 -21.90
N TYR A 46 -2.13 3.58 -22.04
CA TYR A 46 -3.02 4.45 -21.28
C TYR A 46 -4.13 3.67 -20.58
N ASN A 47 -4.52 4.15 -19.40
CA ASN A 47 -5.65 3.62 -18.64
C ASN A 47 -7.00 4.12 -19.22
N PRO A 48 -8.15 3.62 -18.73
CA PRO A 48 -9.46 4.07 -19.20
C PRO A 48 -9.72 5.58 -19.05
N LYS A 49 -9.03 6.23 -18.10
CA LYS A 49 -9.09 7.67 -17.87
C LYS A 49 -8.16 8.47 -18.80
N GLY A 50 -7.52 7.82 -19.78
CA GLY A 50 -6.58 8.47 -20.71
C GLY A 50 -5.22 8.83 -20.09
N GLN A 51 -4.91 8.34 -18.89
CA GLN A 51 -3.65 8.63 -18.21
C GLN A 51 -2.60 7.55 -18.53
N PRO A 52 -1.32 7.91 -18.71
CA PRO A 52 -0.26 6.95 -19.02
C PRO A 52 -0.07 5.95 -17.87
N GLN A 53 0.11 4.67 -18.19
CA GLN A 53 0.29 3.60 -17.22
C GLN A 53 1.75 3.51 -16.73
N ILE A 54 2.26 4.61 -16.17
CA ILE A 54 3.67 4.79 -15.79
C ILE A 54 4.15 3.67 -14.87
N SER A 55 3.42 3.36 -13.80
CA SER A 55 3.83 2.35 -12.81
C SER A 55 4.01 0.96 -13.42
N SER A 56 3.05 0.52 -14.23
CA SER A 56 3.11 -0.74 -14.96
C SER A 56 4.24 -0.76 -16.00
N CYS A 57 4.44 0.34 -16.73
CA CYS A 57 5.51 0.48 -17.70
C CYS A 57 6.89 0.45 -17.04
N THR A 58 7.10 1.21 -15.97
CA THR A 58 8.36 1.19 -15.20
C THR A 58 8.65 -0.20 -14.65
N LYS A 59 7.63 -0.93 -14.15
CA LYS A 59 7.81 -2.32 -13.71
C LYS A 59 8.26 -3.24 -14.86
N ALA A 60 7.64 -3.12 -16.02
CA ALA A 60 8.02 -3.91 -17.20
C ALA A 60 9.45 -3.59 -17.67
N LEU A 61 9.84 -2.32 -17.73
CA LEU A 61 11.20 -1.90 -18.06
C LEU A 61 12.23 -2.46 -17.07
N ARG A 62 11.94 -2.43 -15.77
CA ARG A 62 12.83 -3.03 -14.74
C ARG A 62 12.99 -4.53 -14.91
N ASN A 63 11.95 -5.24 -15.34
CA ASN A 63 12.04 -6.67 -15.62
C ASN A 63 12.94 -6.94 -16.84
N LEU A 64 12.88 -6.11 -17.88
CA LEU A 64 13.77 -6.23 -19.04
C LEU A 64 15.23 -5.93 -18.69
N ASP A 65 15.47 -4.94 -17.84
CA ASP A 65 16.78 -4.60 -17.29
C ASP A 65 17.36 -5.75 -16.46
N ALA A 66 16.56 -6.31 -15.55
CA ALA A 66 16.95 -7.47 -14.74
C ALA A 66 17.21 -8.73 -15.58
N ALA A 67 16.53 -8.89 -16.71
CA ALA A 67 16.75 -9.96 -17.67
C ALA A 67 17.92 -9.68 -18.65
N GLY A 68 18.58 -8.52 -18.55
CA GLY A 68 19.72 -8.15 -19.41
C GLY A 68 19.35 -7.72 -20.83
N HIS A 69 18.07 -7.53 -21.15
CA HIS A 69 17.63 -7.12 -22.49
C HIS A 69 17.91 -5.64 -22.79
N ILE A 70 17.88 -4.79 -21.77
CA ILE A 70 18.20 -3.36 -21.83
C ILE A 70 19.05 -2.99 -20.61
N LYS A 71 19.65 -1.80 -20.62
CA LYS A 71 20.34 -1.24 -19.44
C LYS A 71 19.67 0.08 -19.05
N LEU A 72 18.96 0.10 -17.94
CA LEU A 72 18.29 1.31 -17.48
C LEU A 72 19.29 2.29 -16.83
N PRO A 73 19.04 3.60 -16.90
CA PRO A 73 19.85 4.58 -16.18
C PRO A 73 19.80 4.28 -14.67
N ILE A 74 20.93 4.56 -14.01
CA ILE A 74 21.08 4.38 -12.56
C ILE A 74 20.00 5.21 -11.87
N SER A 75 19.29 4.60 -10.92
CA SER A 75 18.30 5.32 -10.13
C SER A 75 19.01 6.29 -9.19
N THR A 76 18.88 7.58 -9.45
CA THR A 76 19.37 8.65 -8.55
C THR A 76 18.50 8.83 -7.31
N ARG A 77 17.32 8.20 -7.27
CA ARG A 77 16.46 8.19 -6.08
C ARG A 77 17.12 7.34 -4.99
N LYS A 78 17.53 7.99 -3.91
CA LYS A 78 17.80 7.33 -2.62
C LYS A 78 16.60 6.46 -2.28
N ALA A 79 16.83 5.23 -1.83
CA ALA A 79 15.76 4.40 -1.30
C ALA A 79 15.01 5.22 -0.25
N THR A 80 13.72 5.45 -0.46
CA THR A 80 12.90 6.08 0.56
C THR A 80 13.04 5.19 1.79
N VAL A 81 13.56 5.74 2.89
CA VAL A 81 13.54 5.05 4.19
C VAL A 81 12.13 4.52 4.34
N LYS A 82 11.98 3.20 4.56
CA LYS A 82 10.67 2.59 4.82
C LYS A 82 10.03 3.45 5.90
N LYS A 83 8.93 4.15 5.59
CA LYS A 83 8.19 4.90 6.60
C LYS A 83 7.89 3.91 7.71
N SER A 84 8.53 4.10 8.86
CA SER A 84 8.19 3.36 10.06
C SER A 84 6.74 3.66 10.40
N LEU A 85 6.06 2.68 10.98
CA LEU A 85 4.72 2.93 11.49
C LEU A 85 4.78 4.06 12.53
N GLN A 86 3.75 4.89 12.57
CA GLN A 86 3.61 5.88 13.63
C GLN A 86 3.35 5.11 14.92
N ARG A 87 4.29 5.19 15.87
CA ARG A 87 4.28 4.45 17.13
C ARG A 87 3.86 5.37 18.28
N LEU A 88 3.32 4.77 19.33
CA LEU A 88 3.19 5.45 20.62
C LEU A 88 4.57 5.54 21.30
N ASN A 89 5.45 4.56 21.04
CA ASN A 89 6.77 4.41 21.66
C ASN A 89 6.72 4.23 23.19
N ALA A 90 5.55 3.84 23.70
CA ALA A 90 5.32 3.45 25.08
C ALA A 90 4.29 2.31 25.07
N PRO A 91 4.31 1.40 26.05
CA PRO A 91 3.29 0.38 26.18
C PRO A 91 1.89 1.00 26.28
N VAL A 92 0.92 0.34 25.66
CA VAL A 92 -0.48 0.72 25.85
C VAL A 92 -0.86 0.43 27.31
N PRO A 93 -1.55 1.36 28.01
CA PRO A 93 -1.97 1.13 29.39
C PRO A 93 -2.74 -0.18 29.53
N ILE A 94 -2.30 -1.03 30.47
CA ILE A 94 -2.96 -2.31 30.75
C ILE A 94 -4.35 -2.02 31.30
N PRO A 95 -5.41 -2.65 30.75
CA PRO A 95 -6.76 -2.51 31.26
C PRO A 95 -6.87 -2.92 32.73
N LYS A 96 -7.66 -2.17 33.51
CA LYS A 96 -7.81 -2.38 34.96
C LYS A 96 -9.20 -2.89 35.30
N ASP A 97 -9.27 -3.76 36.29
CA ASP A 97 -10.53 -4.28 36.83
C ASP A 97 -11.44 -4.92 35.77
N VAL A 98 -10.84 -5.50 34.72
CA VAL A 98 -11.59 -6.16 33.65
C VAL A 98 -12.32 -7.38 34.24
N PRO A 99 -13.65 -7.44 34.15
CA PRO A 99 -14.41 -8.56 34.69
C PRO A 99 -14.14 -9.84 33.89
N THR A 100 -14.35 -10.98 34.55
CA THR A 100 -14.19 -12.31 33.92
C THR A 100 -15.32 -12.65 32.95
N ILE A 101 -16.47 -11.99 33.08
CA ILE A 101 -17.65 -12.17 32.24
C ILE A 101 -17.74 -10.97 31.28
N VAL A 102 -17.82 -11.26 29.98
CA VAL A 102 -17.84 -10.23 28.92
C VAL A 102 -19.01 -9.27 29.06
N ASN A 103 -20.19 -9.77 29.46
CA ASN A 103 -21.40 -8.96 29.62
C ASN A 103 -21.30 -7.94 30.76
N ASP A 104 -20.34 -8.11 31.68
CA ASP A 104 -20.14 -7.21 32.80
C ASP A 104 -19.17 -6.06 32.45
N ILE A 105 -18.56 -6.09 31.27
CA ILE A 105 -17.66 -5.03 30.80
C ILE A 105 -18.47 -3.78 30.52
N GLN A 106 -18.17 -2.71 31.26
CA GLN A 106 -18.86 -1.43 31.11
C GLN A 106 -18.32 -0.62 29.92
N ASP A 107 -19.23 0.08 29.23
CA ASP A 107 -18.94 0.97 28.10
C ASP A 107 -18.14 0.32 26.97
N LEU A 108 -18.36 -0.96 26.72
CA LEU A 108 -17.69 -1.70 25.65
C LEU A 108 -18.12 -1.16 24.27
N GLU A 109 -17.19 -0.55 23.55
CA GLU A 109 -17.42 0.03 22.23
C GLU A 109 -16.36 -0.37 21.20
N LEU A 110 -16.77 -0.39 19.92
CA LEU A 110 -15.86 -0.47 18.78
C LEU A 110 -15.62 0.92 18.23
N LYS A 111 -14.51 1.53 18.62
CA LYS A 111 -14.15 2.87 18.18
C LYS A 111 -13.38 2.81 16.86
N LEU A 112 -13.93 3.43 15.82
CA LEU A 112 -13.24 3.58 14.53
C LEU A 112 -12.02 4.50 14.71
N VAL A 113 -10.85 4.04 14.29
CA VAL A 113 -9.59 4.79 14.35
C VAL A 113 -9.57 5.85 13.26
N GLN A 114 -9.53 7.12 13.68
CA GLN A 114 -9.55 8.28 12.77
C GLN A 114 -8.41 9.26 13.04
N SER A 115 -7.98 9.40 14.29
CA SER A 115 -6.96 10.37 14.68
C SER A 115 -5.53 9.80 14.64
N SER A 116 -4.53 10.69 14.60
CA SER A 116 -3.12 10.26 14.62
C SER A 116 -2.75 9.53 15.90
N ASP A 117 -3.33 9.91 17.05
CA ASP A 117 -3.00 9.28 18.33
C ASP A 117 -3.65 7.90 18.46
N GLU A 118 -4.88 7.74 17.96
CA GLU A 118 -5.52 6.42 17.84
C GLU A 118 -4.73 5.50 16.88
N ILE A 119 -4.19 6.04 15.79
CA ILE A 119 -3.33 5.28 14.87
C ILE A 119 -2.07 4.80 15.59
N LYS A 120 -1.41 5.66 16.38
CA LYS A 120 -0.20 5.29 17.14
C LYS A 120 -0.52 4.20 18.15
N LEU A 121 -1.61 4.36 18.90
CA LEU A 121 -2.07 3.40 19.89
C LEU A 121 -2.40 2.05 19.26
N TRP A 122 -3.17 2.06 18.18
CA TRP A 122 -3.53 0.86 17.44
C TRP A 122 -2.28 0.15 16.88
N ASN A 123 -1.35 0.91 16.30
CA ASN A 123 -0.11 0.34 15.79
C ASN A 123 0.72 -0.25 16.93
N GLU A 124 0.75 0.37 18.11
CA GLU A 124 1.46 -0.15 19.27
C GLU A 124 0.89 -1.49 19.73
N LEU A 125 -0.44 -1.59 19.91
CA LEU A 125 -1.13 -2.84 20.23
C LEU A 125 -0.83 -3.95 19.23
N MET A 126 -0.86 -3.63 17.93
CA MET A 126 -0.55 -4.64 16.92
C MET A 126 0.92 -5.10 16.97
N ILE A 127 1.85 -4.28 17.47
CA ILE A 127 3.27 -4.66 17.54
C ILE A 127 3.55 -5.50 18.76
N THR A 128 2.95 -5.13 19.89
CA THR A 128 3.23 -5.79 21.17
C THR A 128 2.39 -7.04 21.38
N GLU A 129 1.11 -7.03 20.96
CA GLU A 129 0.15 -8.08 21.32
C GLU A 129 -0.24 -9.02 20.16
N HIS A 130 -0.18 -8.56 18.90
CA HIS A 130 -0.62 -9.39 17.79
C HIS A 130 0.44 -10.47 17.46
N PRO A 131 0.08 -11.76 17.32
CA PRO A 131 1.06 -12.83 17.10
C PRO A 131 1.93 -12.66 15.84
N LEU A 132 1.42 -11.96 14.83
CA LEU A 132 2.14 -11.64 13.59
C LEU A 132 2.76 -10.23 13.59
N GLY A 133 2.68 -9.51 14.70
CA GLY A 133 3.05 -8.10 14.81
C GLY A 133 2.18 -7.18 13.93
N SER A 134 2.69 -5.97 13.68
CA SER A 134 2.02 -4.89 12.92
C SER A 134 1.87 -5.10 11.41
N GLY A 135 1.79 -6.35 10.95
CA GLY A 135 1.74 -6.73 9.54
C GLY A 135 1.15 -5.65 8.63
N PHE A 136 1.88 -5.28 7.58
CA PHE A 136 1.50 -4.15 6.73
C PHE A 136 0.18 -4.44 6.01
N PHE A 137 -0.84 -3.62 6.30
CA PHE A 137 -2.05 -3.58 5.49
C PHE A 137 -1.75 -2.93 4.14
N VAL A 138 -2.16 -3.59 3.06
CA VAL A 138 -2.10 -3.04 1.71
C VAL A 138 -3.51 -2.77 1.22
N GLY A 139 -3.73 -1.61 0.58
CA GLY A 139 -5.03 -1.20 0.08
C GLY A 139 -5.86 -0.42 1.10
N ARG A 140 -7.18 -0.36 0.88
CA ARG A 140 -8.11 0.34 1.78
C ARG A 140 -8.24 -0.45 3.08
N GLN A 141 -8.24 0.25 4.21
CA GLN A 141 -8.24 -0.38 5.53
C GLN A 141 -9.24 0.31 6.45
N LEU A 142 -9.88 -0.48 7.31
CA LEU A 142 -10.63 -0.02 8.47
C LEU A 142 -9.98 -0.60 9.71
N ARG A 143 -9.83 0.24 10.74
CA ARG A 143 -9.16 -0.10 12.00
C ARG A 143 -10.07 0.31 13.13
N TYR A 144 -10.26 -0.58 14.07
CA TYR A 144 -11.08 -0.38 15.26
C TYR A 144 -10.24 -0.64 16.51
N LEU A 145 -10.46 0.18 17.52
CA LEU A 145 -10.02 -0.08 18.90
C LEU A 145 -11.22 -0.62 19.68
N ILE A 146 -11.00 -1.66 20.48
CA ILE A 146 -11.97 -2.16 21.44
C ILE A 146 -11.74 -1.37 22.72
N ASN A 147 -12.61 -0.41 23.00
CA ASN A 147 -12.52 0.49 24.14
C ASN A 147 -13.57 0.13 25.19
N SER A 148 -13.25 0.38 26.46
CA SER A 148 -14.17 0.23 27.58
C SER A 148 -13.79 1.17 28.72
N SER A 149 -14.62 1.25 29.76
CA SER A 149 -14.27 2.00 30.98
C SER A 149 -13.00 1.47 31.67
N HIS A 150 -12.64 0.21 31.38
CA HIS A 150 -11.47 -0.49 31.90
C HIS A 150 -10.19 -0.19 31.11
N GLY A 151 -10.31 0.40 29.91
CA GLY A 151 -9.20 0.70 29.01
C GLY A 151 -9.32 0.02 27.65
N TYR A 152 -8.21 -0.01 26.89
CA TYR A 152 -8.19 -0.62 25.56
C TYR A 152 -7.99 -2.13 25.65
N LEU A 153 -9.04 -2.88 25.32
CA LEU A 153 -9.04 -4.35 25.40
C LEU A 153 -8.42 -5.01 24.16
N GLY A 154 -8.23 -4.25 23.07
CA GLY A 154 -7.60 -4.76 21.85
C GLY A 154 -7.92 -3.91 20.62
N GLY A 155 -7.68 -4.49 19.44
CA GLY A 155 -7.97 -3.85 18.16
C GLY A 155 -8.27 -4.84 17.05
N ILE A 156 -9.07 -4.40 16.08
CA ILE A 156 -9.50 -5.20 14.92
C ILE A 156 -9.17 -4.42 13.64
N GLY A 157 -8.66 -5.11 12.62
CA GLY A 157 -8.31 -4.52 11.32
C GLY A 157 -8.92 -5.28 10.15
N PHE A 158 -9.45 -4.55 9.18
CA PHE A 158 -9.97 -5.09 7.91
C PHE A 158 -9.24 -4.42 6.74
N ALA A 159 -8.79 -5.18 5.74
CA ALA A 159 -8.23 -4.63 4.50
C ALA A 159 -8.98 -5.05 3.23
N ALA A 160 -8.82 -6.29 2.77
CA ALA A 160 -9.42 -6.72 1.50
C ALA A 160 -10.95 -6.58 1.46
N CYS A 161 -11.63 -6.73 2.61
CA CYS A 161 -13.08 -6.58 2.76
C CYS A 161 -13.55 -5.17 3.16
N ALA A 162 -12.64 -4.19 3.29
CA ALA A 162 -13.00 -2.86 3.79
C ALA A 162 -14.04 -2.11 2.94
N LEU A 163 -14.20 -2.51 1.67
CA LEU A 163 -15.18 -1.93 0.75
C LEU A 163 -16.59 -2.55 0.87
N GLY A 164 -16.74 -3.68 1.58
CA GLY A 164 -18.01 -4.40 1.73
C GLY A 164 -18.58 -4.36 3.15
N LEU A 165 -18.03 -3.52 4.04
CA LEU A 165 -18.45 -3.45 5.45
C LEU A 165 -19.59 -2.48 5.72
N SER A 166 -20.09 -1.77 4.71
CA SER A 166 -21.14 -0.73 4.83
C SER A 166 -22.40 -1.22 5.55
N ASP A 167 -22.84 -2.46 5.28
CA ASP A 167 -24.05 -3.01 5.88
C ASP A 167 -23.84 -3.45 7.34
N ARG A 168 -22.61 -3.82 7.72
CA ARG A 168 -22.26 -4.12 9.12
C ARG A 168 -22.21 -2.83 9.95
N GLU A 169 -21.66 -1.75 9.39
CA GLU A 169 -21.57 -0.46 10.09
C GLU A 169 -22.95 0.09 10.48
N ARG A 170 -24.02 -0.23 9.73
CA ARG A 170 -25.40 0.12 10.08
C ARG A 170 -25.99 -0.63 11.27
N ILE A 171 -25.43 -1.76 11.69
CA ILE A 171 -25.96 -2.55 12.81
C ILE A 171 -25.49 -1.98 14.16
N PHE A 172 -24.39 -1.22 14.15
CA PHE A 172 -23.73 -0.70 15.36
C PHE A 172 -23.86 0.83 15.54
N MET A 173 -24.64 1.52 14.69
CA MET A 173 -25.08 2.91 14.87
C MET A 173 -26.54 2.93 15.31
#